data_AF-A0A293LSR7-F1
#
_entry.id   AF-A0A293LSR7-F1
#
_cell.length_a   1.000
_cell.length_b   1.000
_cell.length_c   1.000
_cell.angle_alpha   90.00
_cell.angle_beta   90.00
_cell.angle_gamma   90.00
#
_symmetry.space_group_name_H-M   'P 1'
#
loop_
_entity.id
_entity.type
_entity.pdbx_description
1 polymer ?
#
loop_
_entity_poly.entity_id
_entity_poly.type
_entity_poly.pdbx_seq_one_letter_code
_entity_poly.pdbx_strand_id
1 'polypeptide(L)'
;MNCLNELAGFLSGLRSMKVTERKRSCERLADALQRDYIKTALNGASASRSKISWACVSNSALEFVADEHERAHAKARANAIELSSRDVAASLHLLKALVQACSTQKAAHLNARPILEHISRVLSTKPCSQDILRNYVSYLLDILVTPHWHSSLPALSYNRLVQAVCSCLRHESRDGSSIALSRSLQILVSVGFLY
;
A
#
# COMPACT_ATOMS: atom_id res chain seq x y z
N MET A 1 -10.00 -25.92 -1.71
CA MET A 1 -10.26 -25.49 -0.31
C MET A 1 -9.00 -25.25 0.53
N ASN A 2 -7.80 -25.69 0.15
CA ASN A 2 -6.59 -25.52 1.00
C ASN A 2 -6.01 -24.10 1.04
N CYS A 3 -6.08 -23.34 -0.06
CA CYS A 3 -5.41 -22.04 -0.15
C CYS A 3 -6.02 -20.93 0.74
N LEU A 4 -7.35 -20.90 0.94
CA LEU A 4 -7.98 -19.94 1.85
C LEU A 4 -7.65 -20.23 3.33
N ASN A 5 -7.46 -21.50 3.68
CA ASN A 5 -7.01 -21.90 5.02
C ASN A 5 -5.55 -21.51 5.26
N GLU A 6 -4.68 -21.65 4.25
CA GLU A 6 -3.31 -21.14 4.30
C GLU A 6 -3.28 -19.62 4.51
N LEU A 7 -4.11 -18.88 3.76
CA LEU A 7 -4.26 -17.42 3.96
C LEU A 7 -4.74 -17.10 5.37
N ALA A 8 -5.73 -17.82 5.91
CA ALA A 8 -6.18 -17.63 7.29
C ALA A 8 -5.03 -17.83 8.30
N GLY A 9 -4.16 -18.82 8.06
CA GLY A 9 -2.94 -19.03 8.85
C GLY A 9 -1.98 -17.84 8.78
N PHE A 10 -1.72 -17.30 7.58
CA PHE A 10 -0.85 -16.14 7.42
C PHE A 10 -1.44 -14.89 8.10
N LEU A 11 -2.74 -14.65 7.95
CA LEU A 11 -3.43 -13.53 8.59
C LEU A 11 -3.42 -13.63 10.13
N SER A 12 -3.58 -14.83 10.67
CA SER A 12 -3.42 -15.08 12.11
C SER A 12 -1.98 -14.77 12.56
N GLY A 13 -1.00 -15.22 11.78
CA GLY A 13 0.42 -15.00 12.05
C GLY A 13 0.84 -13.52 12.02
N LEU A 14 0.19 -12.67 11.21
CA LEU A 14 0.41 -11.21 11.25
C LEU A 14 0.13 -10.60 12.62
N ARG A 15 -0.78 -11.21 13.40
CA ARG A 15 -1.16 -10.77 14.74
C ARG A 15 -0.34 -11.43 15.84
N SER A 16 0.65 -12.25 15.48
CA SER A 16 1.51 -12.90 16.47
C SER A 16 2.35 -11.90 17.24
N MET A 17 2.44 -12.11 18.56
CA MET A 17 3.35 -11.36 19.43
C MET A 17 4.82 -11.70 19.15
N LYS A 18 5.10 -12.86 18.54
CA LYS A 18 6.44 -13.30 18.17
C LYS A 18 6.87 -12.61 16.88
N VAL A 19 7.92 -11.78 16.96
CA VAL A 19 8.43 -10.99 15.82
C VAL A 19 8.81 -11.87 14.63
N THR A 20 9.45 -13.03 14.87
CA THR A 20 9.88 -13.96 13.82
C THR A 20 8.71 -14.60 13.09
N GLU A 21 7.68 -15.02 13.81
CA GLU A 21 6.46 -15.59 13.24
C GLU A 21 5.67 -14.54 12.45
N ARG A 22 5.60 -13.32 12.99
CA ARG A 22 4.93 -12.20 12.35
C ARG A 22 5.58 -11.80 11.03
N LYS A 23 6.92 -11.65 11.00
CA LYS A 23 7.68 -11.37 9.77
C LYS A 23 7.56 -12.49 8.74
N ARG A 24 7.70 -13.75 9.16
CA ARG A 24 7.53 -14.91 8.28
C ARG A 24 6.12 -14.97 7.67
N SER A 25 5.10 -14.64 8.45
CA SER A 25 3.70 -14.63 7.97
C SER A 25 3.45 -13.48 7.00
N CYS A 26 4.08 -12.31 7.23
CA CYS A 26 4.07 -11.18 6.32
C CYS A 26 4.69 -11.54 4.96
N GLU A 27 5.89 -12.15 4.95
CA GLU A 27 6.57 -12.59 3.73
C GLU A 27 5.71 -13.61 2.95
N ARG A 28 5.22 -14.64 3.64
CA ARG A 28 4.37 -15.67 3.03
C ARG A 28 3.08 -15.10 2.46
N LEU A 29 2.47 -14.13 3.14
CA LEU A 29 1.28 -13.47 2.63
C LEU A 29 1.61 -12.64 1.38
N ALA A 30 2.67 -11.85 1.40
CA ALA A 30 3.09 -11.06 0.25
C ALA A 30 3.32 -11.94 -0.99
N ASP A 31 4.02 -13.06 -0.83
CA ASP A 31 4.25 -14.05 -1.89
C ASP A 31 2.95 -14.70 -2.37
N ALA A 32 2.06 -15.07 -1.45
CA ALA A 32 0.78 -15.69 -1.79
C ALA A 32 -0.08 -14.73 -2.64
N LEU A 33 -0.10 -13.44 -2.31
CA LEU A 33 -0.86 -12.43 -3.05
C LEU A 33 -0.39 -12.24 -4.50
N GLN A 34 0.82 -12.66 -4.84
CA GLN A 34 1.30 -12.65 -6.23
C GLN A 34 0.77 -13.81 -7.06
N ARG A 35 0.24 -14.86 -6.44
CA ARG A 35 -0.19 -16.09 -7.13
C ARG A 35 -1.60 -15.92 -7.70
N ASP A 36 -1.77 -16.23 -8.98
CA ASP A 36 -3.06 -16.05 -9.67
C ASP A 36 -4.19 -16.88 -9.06
N TYR A 37 -3.93 -18.12 -8.64
CA TYR A 37 -4.96 -18.96 -8.02
C TYR A 37 -5.45 -18.39 -6.69
N ILE A 38 -4.60 -17.65 -5.96
CA ILE A 38 -4.99 -16.95 -4.72
C ILE A 38 -5.94 -15.81 -5.05
N LYS A 39 -5.61 -15.00 -6.06
CA LYS A 39 -6.44 -13.88 -6.50
C LYS A 39 -7.83 -14.34 -6.95
N THR A 40 -7.89 -15.41 -7.75
CA THR A 40 -9.16 -16.02 -8.18
C THR A 40 -9.96 -16.57 -7.01
N ALA A 41 -9.32 -17.27 -6.06
CA ALA A 41 -9.99 -17.78 -4.87
C ALA A 41 -10.56 -16.65 -4.00
N LEU A 42 -9.80 -15.55 -3.82
CA LEU A 42 -10.24 -14.37 -3.07
C LEU A 42 -11.40 -13.64 -3.76
N ASN A 43 -11.45 -13.59 -5.09
CA ASN A 43 -12.62 -13.04 -5.80
C ASN A 43 -13.88 -13.85 -5.51
N GLY A 44 -13.83 -15.18 -5.67
CA GLY A 44 -14.96 -16.05 -5.37
C GLY A 44 -15.40 -15.95 -3.91
N ALA A 45 -14.44 -15.87 -2.99
CA ALA A 45 -14.71 -15.74 -1.56
C ALA A 45 -15.30 -14.35 -1.19
N SER A 46 -14.89 -13.30 -1.89
CA SER A 46 -15.42 -11.93 -1.70
C SER A 46 -16.85 -11.81 -2.22
N ALA A 47 -17.14 -12.41 -3.38
CA ALA A 47 -18.49 -12.47 -3.95
C ALA A 47 -19.48 -13.21 -3.03
N SER A 48 -19.01 -14.28 -2.37
CA SER A 48 -19.79 -15.09 -1.43
C SER A 48 -19.78 -14.59 0.02
N ARG A 49 -19.19 -13.40 0.28
CA ARG A 49 -19.06 -12.80 1.63
C ARG A 49 -18.45 -13.76 2.67
N SER A 50 -17.48 -14.58 2.25
CA SER A 50 -16.74 -15.46 3.14
C SER A 50 -15.94 -14.67 4.19
N LYS A 51 -15.63 -15.34 5.31
CA LYS A 51 -14.78 -14.79 6.38
C LYS A 51 -13.40 -14.39 5.86
N ILE A 52 -12.86 -15.15 4.91
CA ILE A 52 -11.61 -14.81 4.22
C ILE A 52 -11.98 -14.21 2.85
N SER A 53 -11.75 -12.92 2.69
CA SER A 53 -12.09 -12.13 1.50
C SER A 53 -11.02 -11.08 1.25
N TRP A 54 -11.08 -10.40 0.10
CA TRP A 54 -10.20 -9.27 -0.19
C TRP A 54 -10.30 -8.17 0.86
N ALA A 55 -11.50 -7.90 1.40
CA ALA A 55 -11.68 -6.93 2.47
C ALA A 55 -10.97 -7.38 3.76
N CYS A 56 -11.10 -8.65 4.14
CA CYS A 56 -10.39 -9.20 5.30
C CYS A 56 -8.87 -9.11 5.14
N VAL A 57 -8.35 -9.53 3.98
CA VAL A 57 -6.92 -9.54 3.67
C VAL A 57 -6.35 -8.12 3.65
N SER A 58 -6.98 -7.20 2.91
CA SER A 58 -6.51 -5.81 2.79
C SER A 58 -6.53 -5.09 4.13
N ASN A 59 -7.62 -5.20 4.90
CA ASN A 59 -7.70 -4.57 6.22
C ASN A 59 -6.64 -5.12 7.18
N SER A 60 -6.45 -6.44 7.23
CA SER A 60 -5.46 -7.06 8.12
C SER A 60 -4.02 -6.69 7.74
N ALA A 61 -3.73 -6.63 6.45
CA ALA A 61 -2.42 -6.24 5.96
C ALA A 61 -2.15 -4.74 6.20
N LEU A 62 -3.14 -3.86 6.01
CA LEU A 62 -3.00 -2.42 6.30
C LEU A 62 -2.87 -2.14 7.80
N GLU A 63 -3.58 -2.89 8.65
CA GLU A 63 -3.44 -2.87 10.12
C GLU A 63 -2.01 -3.27 10.50
N PHE A 64 -1.50 -4.37 9.97
CA PHE A 64 -0.13 -4.81 10.19
C PHE A 64 0.92 -3.78 9.73
N VAL A 65 0.74 -3.19 8.54
CA VAL A 65 1.65 -2.16 8.01
C VAL A 65 1.67 -0.96 8.95
N ALA A 66 0.50 -0.48 9.40
CA ALA A 66 0.40 0.63 10.34
C ALA A 66 1.11 0.33 11.67
N ASP A 67 0.88 -0.86 12.24
CA ASP A 67 1.47 -1.28 13.50
C ASP A 67 3.00 -1.40 13.42
N GLU A 68 3.54 -1.98 12.35
CA GLU A 68 4.99 -2.09 12.18
C GLU A 68 5.65 -0.74 11.94
N HIS A 69 4.99 0.17 11.20
CA HIS A 69 5.47 1.54 11.07
C HIS A 69 5.49 2.26 12.41
N GLU A 70 4.44 2.18 13.22
CA GLU A 70 4.40 2.77 14.56
C GLU A 70 5.47 2.18 15.48
N ARG A 71 5.67 0.86 15.48
CA ARG A 71 6.73 0.20 16.26
C ARG A 71 8.12 0.70 15.83
N ALA A 72 8.35 0.81 14.52
CA ALA A 72 9.62 1.25 13.99
C ALA A 72 9.87 2.74 14.29
N HIS A 73 8.85 3.60 14.17
CA HIS A 73 8.92 5.00 14.58
C HIS A 73 9.17 5.15 16.08
N ALA A 74 8.49 4.38 16.93
CA ALA A 74 8.71 4.40 18.37
C ALA A 74 10.15 3.99 18.72
N LYS A 75 10.66 2.94 18.07
CA LYS A 75 12.06 2.51 18.22
C LYS A 75 13.05 3.57 17.74
N ALA A 76 12.79 4.20 16.60
CA ALA A 76 13.63 5.26 16.05
C ALA A 76 13.70 6.47 17.00
N ARG A 77 12.54 6.92 17.52
CA ARG A 77 12.44 7.99 18.52
C ARG A 77 13.19 7.64 19.81
N ALA A 78 12.99 6.43 20.34
CA ALA A 78 13.63 5.99 21.57
C ALA A 78 15.17 5.94 21.46
N ASN A 79 15.70 5.65 20.27
CA ASN A 79 17.13 5.59 20.02
C ASN A 79 17.69 6.88 19.41
N ALA A 80 16.88 7.92 19.23
CA ALA A 80 17.23 9.18 18.55
C ALA A 80 17.89 8.96 17.17
N ILE A 81 17.44 7.95 16.43
CA ILE A 81 17.91 7.63 15.07
C ILE A 81 16.85 7.96 14.03
N GLU A 82 17.27 8.18 12.80
CA GLU A 82 16.36 8.28 11.66
C GLU A 82 15.83 6.89 11.29
N LEU A 83 14.52 6.81 11.02
CA LEU A 83 13.88 5.56 10.59
C LEU A 83 14.27 5.25 9.15
N SER A 84 14.86 4.10 8.86
CA SER A 84 15.22 3.73 7.48
C SER A 84 14.19 2.81 6.83
N SER A 85 14.20 2.73 5.49
CA SER A 85 13.37 1.78 4.74
C SER A 85 13.66 0.31 5.09
N ARG A 86 14.88 0.01 5.59
CA ARG A 86 15.26 -1.34 6.04
C ARG A 86 14.52 -1.76 7.31
N ASP A 87 14.21 -0.80 8.19
CA ASP A 87 13.50 -1.06 9.44
C ASP A 87 12.04 -1.48 9.20
N VAL A 88 11.47 -1.04 8.07
CA VAL A 88 10.08 -1.30 7.65
C VAL A 88 10.01 -2.10 6.34
N ALA A 89 11.07 -2.83 5.99
CA ALA A 89 11.15 -3.52 4.69
C ALA A 89 10.03 -4.54 4.49
N ALA A 90 9.67 -5.29 5.54
CA ALA A 90 8.61 -6.29 5.47
C ALA A 90 7.22 -5.66 5.26
N SER A 91 6.90 -4.56 5.96
CA SER A 91 5.63 -3.86 5.79
C SER A 91 5.53 -3.21 4.41
N LEU A 92 6.61 -2.58 3.93
CA LEU A 92 6.69 -2.05 2.57
C LEU A 92 6.51 -3.15 1.51
N HIS A 93 7.11 -4.33 1.72
CA HIS A 93 6.97 -5.45 0.80
C HIS A 93 5.52 -5.97 0.73
N LEU A 94 4.84 -6.10 1.87
CA LEU A 94 3.43 -6.51 1.89
C LEU A 94 2.51 -5.45 1.25
N LEU A 95 2.76 -4.17 1.51
CA LEU A 95 2.03 -3.07 0.88
C LEU A 95 2.21 -3.10 -0.65
N LYS A 96 3.44 -3.29 -1.12
CA LYS A 96 3.73 -3.47 -2.56
C LYS A 96 2.98 -4.67 -3.13
N ALA A 97 2.94 -5.78 -2.43
CA ALA A 97 2.24 -6.97 -2.90
C ALA A 97 0.73 -6.74 -3.04
N LEU A 98 0.11 -6.02 -2.09
CA LEU A 98 -1.29 -5.58 -2.18
C LEU A 98 -1.52 -4.65 -3.37
N VAL A 99 -0.65 -3.66 -3.56
CA VAL A 99 -0.71 -2.70 -4.68
C VAL A 99 -0.62 -3.43 -6.02
N GLN A 100 0.30 -4.38 -6.15
CA GLN A 100 0.43 -5.20 -7.36
C GLN A 100 -0.77 -6.11 -7.58
N ALA A 101 -1.35 -6.66 -6.52
CA ALA A 101 -2.60 -7.41 -6.62
C ALA A 101 -3.73 -6.50 -7.14
N CYS A 102 -3.82 -5.27 -6.62
CA CYS A 102 -4.75 -4.25 -7.08
C CYS A 102 -4.59 -3.95 -8.57
N SER A 103 -3.35 -3.90 -9.09
CA SER A 103 -3.11 -3.57 -10.50
C SER A 103 -3.49 -4.68 -11.48
N THR A 104 -4.02 -5.82 -11.00
CA THR A 104 -4.45 -6.92 -11.86
C THR A 104 -5.98 -7.00 -11.99
N GLN A 105 -6.46 -7.20 -13.22
CA GLN A 105 -7.89 -7.50 -13.48
C GLN A 105 -8.40 -8.72 -12.71
N LYS A 106 -7.49 -9.59 -12.27
CA LYS A 106 -7.77 -10.78 -11.45
C LYS A 106 -8.08 -10.45 -9.98
N ALA A 107 -8.08 -9.19 -9.55
CA ALA A 107 -8.48 -8.76 -8.21
C ALA A 107 -9.72 -7.85 -8.24
N ALA A 108 -10.72 -8.17 -9.06
CA ALA A 108 -11.89 -7.32 -9.32
C ALA A 108 -12.70 -6.92 -8.06
N HIS A 109 -12.66 -7.71 -6.98
CA HIS A 109 -13.35 -7.41 -5.72
C HIS A 109 -12.47 -6.72 -4.66
N LEU A 110 -11.20 -6.47 -4.96
CA LEU A 110 -10.33 -5.71 -4.08
C LEU A 110 -10.71 -4.22 -4.16
N ASN A 111 -10.86 -3.58 -3.02
CA ASN A 111 -11.07 -2.14 -2.93
C ASN A 111 -9.74 -1.47 -2.56
N ALA A 112 -9.21 -0.58 -3.40
CA ALA A 112 -7.97 0.15 -3.15
C ALA A 112 -8.20 1.42 -2.34
N ARG A 113 -9.46 1.84 -2.12
CA ARG A 113 -9.72 3.04 -1.31
C ARG A 113 -9.02 3.00 0.05
N PRO A 114 -9.09 1.91 0.85
CA PRO A 114 -8.35 1.81 2.12
C PRO A 114 -6.83 1.88 1.95
N ILE A 115 -6.29 1.32 0.86
CA ILE A 115 -4.85 1.33 0.55
C ILE A 115 -4.41 2.77 0.25
N LEU A 116 -5.19 3.49 -0.53
CA LEU A 116 -4.92 4.86 -0.91
C LEU A 116 -5.08 5.83 0.27
N GLU A 117 -6.10 5.63 1.11
CA GLU A 117 -6.24 6.38 2.37
C GLU A 117 -5.03 6.16 3.29
N HIS A 118 -4.53 4.93 3.37
CA HIS A 118 -3.31 4.62 4.12
C HIS A 118 -2.07 5.33 3.54
N ILE A 119 -1.84 5.23 2.22
CA ILE A 119 -0.71 5.90 1.54
C ILE A 119 -0.80 7.42 1.74
N SER A 120 -1.98 8.02 1.54
CA SER A 120 -2.21 9.45 1.74
C SER A 120 -1.85 9.89 3.16
N ARG A 121 -2.24 9.09 4.16
CA ARG A 121 -1.95 9.39 5.57
C ARG A 121 -0.45 9.40 5.82
N VAL A 122 0.28 8.38 5.34
CA VAL A 122 1.74 8.28 5.51
C VAL A 122 2.48 9.43 4.82
N LEU A 123 2.06 9.81 3.60
CA LEU A 123 2.65 10.94 2.87
C LEU A 123 2.35 12.29 3.54
N SER A 124 1.27 12.39 4.31
CA SER A 124 0.88 13.63 5.02
C SER A 124 1.52 13.78 6.40
N THR A 125 2.03 12.68 6.99
CA THR A 125 2.71 12.69 8.29
C THR A 125 4.21 13.01 8.16
N LYS A 126 4.71 14.02 8.91
CA LYS A 126 6.16 14.30 9.07
C LYS A 126 6.67 13.67 10.39
N PRO A 127 7.91 13.12 10.52
CA PRO A 127 8.97 12.88 9.53
C PRO A 127 9.16 11.37 9.23
N CYS A 128 8.89 10.96 8.00
CA CYS A 128 9.40 9.70 7.46
C CYS A 128 10.70 9.97 6.69
N SER A 129 11.65 9.04 6.70
CA SER A 129 12.83 9.16 5.85
C SER A 129 12.44 9.18 4.38
N GLN A 130 13.27 9.84 3.58
CA GLN A 130 13.05 10.02 2.15
C GLN A 130 12.89 8.68 1.42
N ASP A 131 13.69 7.67 1.79
CA ASP A 131 13.62 6.34 1.19
C ASP A 131 12.26 5.66 1.39
N ILE A 132 11.61 5.89 2.55
CA ILE A 132 10.27 5.38 2.81
C ILE A 132 9.27 6.12 1.93
N LEU A 133 9.34 7.45 1.88
CA LEU A 133 8.44 8.26 1.05
C LEU A 133 8.51 7.87 -0.44
N ARG A 134 9.71 7.63 -0.98
CA ARG A 134 9.89 7.15 -2.36
C ARG A 134 9.15 5.85 -2.66
N ASN A 135 9.15 4.90 -1.73
CA ASN A 135 8.42 3.64 -1.90
C ASN A 135 6.91 3.90 -1.98
N TYR A 136 6.36 4.71 -1.06
CA TYR A 136 4.94 5.06 -1.06
C TYR A 136 4.52 5.84 -2.32
N VAL A 137 5.37 6.75 -2.81
CA VAL A 137 5.14 7.47 -4.08
C VAL A 137 5.12 6.50 -5.25
N SER A 138 6.07 5.56 -5.30
CA SER A 138 6.12 4.53 -6.34
C SER A 138 4.85 3.67 -6.35
N TYR A 139 4.39 3.21 -5.19
CA TYR A 139 3.15 2.42 -5.08
C TYR A 139 1.92 3.20 -5.51
N LEU A 140 1.87 4.50 -5.20
CA LEU A 140 0.78 5.35 -5.64
C LEU A 140 0.78 5.49 -7.17
N LEU A 141 1.94 5.72 -7.79
CA LEU A 141 2.05 5.77 -9.24
C LEU A 141 1.58 4.46 -9.89
N ASP A 142 1.95 3.30 -9.33
CA ASP A 142 1.49 1.98 -9.81
C ASP A 142 -0.05 1.84 -9.79
N ILE A 143 -0.71 2.36 -8.76
CA ILE A 143 -2.19 2.38 -8.71
C ILE A 143 -2.75 3.37 -9.74
N LEU A 144 -2.17 4.57 -9.82
CA LEU A 144 -2.66 5.65 -10.67
C LEU A 144 -2.56 5.34 -12.17
N VAL A 145 -1.54 4.58 -12.60
CA VAL A 145 -1.42 4.18 -14.01
C VAL A 145 -2.37 3.05 -14.40
N THR A 146 -3.05 2.42 -13.44
CA THR A 146 -3.88 1.26 -13.74
C THR A 146 -5.35 1.67 -13.98
N PRO A 147 -5.88 1.55 -15.22
CA PRO A 147 -7.11 2.24 -15.64
C PRO A 147 -8.38 1.87 -14.86
N HIS A 148 -8.52 0.62 -14.42
CA HIS A 148 -9.72 0.15 -13.74
C HIS A 148 -9.97 0.77 -12.35
N TRP A 149 -9.01 1.52 -11.80
CA TRP A 149 -9.17 2.17 -10.50
C TRP A 149 -9.72 3.59 -10.58
N HIS A 150 -9.64 4.23 -11.75
CA HIS A 150 -10.08 5.61 -11.92
C HIS A 150 -11.57 5.79 -11.61
N SER A 151 -12.40 4.78 -11.91
CA SER A 151 -13.83 4.78 -11.58
C SER A 151 -14.15 4.52 -10.11
N SER A 152 -13.20 3.99 -9.34
CA SER A 152 -13.41 3.55 -7.95
C SER A 152 -13.00 4.61 -6.92
N LEU A 153 -12.39 5.71 -7.39
CA LEU A 153 -11.86 6.78 -6.55
C LEU A 153 -12.70 8.05 -6.67
N PRO A 154 -13.18 8.62 -5.55
CA PRO A 154 -13.72 9.97 -5.55
C PRO A 154 -12.66 10.97 -6.06
N ALA A 155 -13.03 11.85 -6.99
CA ALA A 155 -12.15 12.87 -7.58
C ALA A 155 -11.37 13.68 -6.53
N LEU A 156 -12.03 14.00 -5.41
CA LEU A 156 -11.42 14.77 -4.32
C LEU A 156 -10.30 14.00 -3.60
N SER A 157 -10.44 12.68 -3.43
CA SER A 157 -9.41 11.83 -2.85
C SER A 157 -8.22 11.68 -3.80
N TYR A 158 -8.49 11.55 -5.09
CA TYR A 158 -7.47 11.50 -6.13
C TYR A 158 -6.63 12.78 -6.17
N ASN A 159 -7.28 13.95 -6.14
CA ASN A 159 -6.60 15.25 -6.14
C ASN A 159 -5.66 15.40 -4.94
N ARG A 160 -6.11 14.99 -3.74
CA ARG A 160 -5.29 15.05 -2.52
C ARG A 160 -4.06 14.14 -2.60
N LEU A 161 -4.22 12.93 -3.14
CA LEU A 161 -3.13 11.98 -3.33
C LEU A 161 -2.05 12.53 -4.27
N VAL A 162 -2.46 13.10 -5.41
CA VAL A 162 -1.50 13.67 -6.36
C VAL A 162 -0.84 14.92 -5.80
N GLN A 163 -1.57 15.76 -5.05
CA GLN A 163 -0.97 16.89 -4.35
C GLN A 163 0.08 16.45 -3.33
N ALA A 164 -0.15 15.35 -2.59
CA ALA A 164 0.82 14.78 -1.67
C ALA A 164 2.08 14.29 -2.42
N VAL A 165 1.91 13.58 -3.54
CA VAL A 165 3.04 13.14 -4.40
C VAL A 165 3.81 14.33 -4.93
N CYS A 166 3.14 15.34 -5.47
CA CYS A 166 3.79 16.54 -5.99
C CYS A 166 4.55 17.28 -4.89
N SER A 167 4.02 17.28 -3.66
CA SER A 167 4.71 17.89 -2.51
C SER A 167 5.96 17.10 -2.13
N CYS A 168 5.89 15.76 -2.11
CA CYS A 168 7.05 14.90 -1.89
C CYS A 168 8.10 15.06 -2.99
N LEU A 169 7.70 15.00 -4.26
CA LEU A 169 8.60 15.17 -5.41
C LEU A 169 9.28 16.55 -5.39
N ARG A 170 8.56 17.63 -5.05
CA ARG A 170 9.13 18.98 -4.92
C ARG A 170 10.07 19.14 -3.73
N HIS A 171 9.78 18.47 -2.61
CA HIS A 171 10.68 18.50 -1.46
C HIS A 171 11.96 17.66 -1.68
N GLU A 172 11.89 16.59 -2.47
CA GLU A 172 13.04 15.73 -2.78
C GLU A 172 13.98 16.27 -3.85
N SER A 173 13.54 17.21 -4.70
CA SER A 173 14.26 17.53 -5.93
C SER A 173 15.17 18.75 -5.83
N ARG A 174 16.49 18.50 -5.85
CA ARG A 174 17.47 19.37 -6.53
C ARG A 174 17.60 19.03 -8.02
N ASP A 175 16.95 17.96 -8.47
CA ASP A 175 17.06 17.38 -9.81
C ASP A 175 15.83 17.74 -10.68
N GLY A 176 16.06 18.25 -11.89
CA GLY A 176 15.03 18.89 -12.72
C GLY A 176 13.95 17.95 -13.24
N SER A 177 14.26 16.66 -13.33
CA SER A 177 13.37 15.57 -13.78
C SER A 177 12.19 15.33 -12.83
N SER A 178 12.42 15.31 -11.52
CA SER A 178 11.38 15.16 -10.49
C SER A 178 10.48 16.40 -10.36
N ILE A 179 11.03 17.59 -10.60
CA ILE A 179 10.24 18.84 -10.68
C ILE A 179 9.34 18.79 -11.92
N ALA A 180 9.85 18.34 -13.06
CA ALA A 180 9.07 18.17 -14.28
C ALA A 180 7.97 17.13 -14.10
N LEU A 181 8.25 15.98 -13.47
CA LEU A 181 7.26 14.95 -13.15
C LEU A 181 6.16 15.48 -12.21
N SER A 182 6.53 16.24 -11.17
CA SER A 182 5.55 16.90 -10.31
C SER A 182 4.68 17.89 -11.09
N ARG A 183 5.26 18.69 -11.99
CA ARG A 183 4.50 19.65 -12.81
C ARG A 183 3.57 18.93 -13.78
N SER A 184 4.03 17.88 -14.45
CA SER A 184 3.23 17.08 -15.38
C SER A 184 2.07 16.37 -14.67
N LEU A 185 2.31 15.80 -13.49
CA LEU A 185 1.24 15.20 -12.67
C LEU A 185 0.23 16.26 -12.20
N GLN A 186 0.70 17.44 -11.82
CA GLN A 186 -0.19 18.53 -11.40
C GLN A 186 -1.05 19.05 -12.57
N ILE A 187 -0.49 19.14 -13.79
CA ILE A 187 -1.24 19.47 -15.00
C ILE A 187 -2.25 18.38 -15.34
N LEU A 188 -1.86 17.11 -15.33
CA LEU A 188 -2.75 15.97 -15.58
C LEU A 188 -3.96 15.96 -14.65
N VAL A 189 -3.77 16.33 -13.38
CA VAL A 189 -4.86 16.45 -12.41
C VAL A 189 -5.73 17.68 -12.64
N SER A 190 -5.12 18.80 -13.02
CA SER A 190 -5.84 20.04 -13.32
C SER A 190 -6.73 19.90 -14.57
N VAL A 191 -6.29 19.10 -15.54
CA VAL A 191 -6.97 18.89 -16.83
C VAL A 191 -7.94 17.70 -16.77
N GLY A 192 -7.58 16.63 -16.06
CA GLY A 192 -8.32 15.36 -16.04
C GLY A 192 -9.58 15.33 -15.16
N PHE A 193 -9.77 16.29 -14.25
CA PHE A 193 -10.95 16.36 -13.36
C PHE A 193 -11.90 17.52 -13.66
N LEU A 194 -11.77 18.14 -14.83
CA LEU A 194 -12.73 19.13 -15.35
C LEU A 194 -13.90 18.49 -16.12
N TYR A 195 -14.00 17.16 -16.14
CA TYR A 195 -15.09 16.40 -16.76
C TYR A 195 -15.72 15.41 -15.80
#